data_AF-A0A3A5USV7-F1
#
_entry.id   AF-A0A3A5USV7-F1
#
_cell.length_a   1.000
_cell.length_b   1.000
_cell.length_c   1.000
_cell.angle_alpha   90.00
_cell.angle_beta   90.00
_cell.angle_gamma   90.00
#
_symmetry.space_group_name_H-M   'P 1'
#
loop_
_entity.id
_entity.type
_entity.pdbx_description
1 polymer ?
#
loop_
_entity_poly.entity_id
_entity_poly.type
_entity_poly.pdbx_seq_one_letter_code
_entity_poly.pdbx_strand_id
1 'polypeptide(L)'
;VTIGALSLGLGVDYAVHFTTRLEEEAEHNPFGKVEEWVSKSTATTGRAMAGAALTTAGGFAVLNLSALLPLRLFGQAFVVAIILALLSSLIILPALYAPFLKRTAAKAQQESY
;
A
#
# COMPACT_ATOMS: atom_id res chain seq x y z
N VAL A 1 -21.14 -8.48 -3.85
CA VAL A 1 -20.76 -7.25 -4.58
C VAL A 1 -20.08 -6.22 -3.67
N THR A 2 -20.66 -5.86 -2.52
CA THR A 2 -20.13 -4.81 -1.62
C THR A 2 -18.73 -5.07 -1.04
N ILE A 3 -18.45 -6.28 -0.55
CA ILE A 3 -17.14 -6.64 0.02
C ILE A 3 -16.02 -6.50 -1.02
N GLY A 4 -16.26 -6.97 -2.25
CA GLY A 4 -15.30 -6.88 -3.34
C GLY A 4 -14.98 -5.44 -3.73
N ALA A 5 -16.00 -4.59 -3.86
CA ALA A 5 -15.82 -3.18 -4.20
C ALA A 5 -15.00 -2.43 -3.12
N LEU A 6 -15.31 -2.65 -1.84
CA LEU A 6 -14.56 -2.03 -0.74
C LEU A 6 -13.12 -2.56 -0.64
N SER A 7 -12.92 -3.87 -0.82
CA SER A 7 -11.58 -4.46 -0.82
C SER A 7 -10.71 -3.92 -1.96
N LEU A 8 -11.29 -3.77 -3.16
CA LEU A 8 -10.61 -3.14 -4.29
C LEU A 8 -10.28 -1.68 -4.01
N GLY A 9 -11.20 -0.92 -3.41
CA GLY A 9 -10.97 0.48 -3.03
C GLY A 9 -9.76 0.62 -2.10
N LEU A 10 -9.68 -0.20 -1.05
CA LEU A 10 -8.54 -0.21 -0.12
C LEU A 10 -7.22 -0.61 -0.80
N GLY A 11 -7.26 -1.62 -1.68
CA GLY A 11 -6.08 -2.04 -2.43
C GLY A 11 -5.54 -0.94 -3.36
N VAL A 12 -6.44 -0.27 -4.09
CA VAL A 12 -6.07 0.83 -4.99
C VAL A 12 -5.54 2.02 -4.20
N ASP A 13 -6.17 2.37 -3.08
CA ASP A 13 -5.72 3.46 -2.20
C ASP A 13 -4.27 3.24 -1.72
N TYR A 14 -3.99 2.06 -1.16
CA TYR A 14 -2.65 1.69 -0.74
C TYR A 14 -1.65 1.66 -1.88
N ALA A 15 -2.06 1.18 -3.06
CA ALA A 15 -1.18 1.13 -4.21
C ALA A 15 -0.80 2.54 -4.68
N VAL A 16 -1.78 3.43 -4.84
CA VAL A 16 -1.55 4.82 -5.28
C VAL A 16 -0.64 5.56 -4.32
N HIS A 17 -0.95 5.53 -3.02
CA HIS A 17 -0.12 6.19 -2.02
C HIS A 17 1.33 5.68 -2.01
N PHE A 18 1.52 4.38 -2.18
CA PHE A 18 2.85 3.79 -2.17
C PHE A 18 3.61 4.05 -3.47
N THR A 19 2.97 3.95 -4.64
CA THR A 19 3.61 4.26 -5.93
C THR A 19 4.04 5.71 -6.01
N THR A 20 3.18 6.66 -5.58
CA THR A 20 3.53 8.08 -5.55
C THR A 20 4.76 8.30 -4.70
N ARG A 21 4.85 7.66 -3.52
CA ARG A 21 6.03 7.82 -2.67
C ARG A 21 7.30 7.22 -3.28
N LEU A 22 7.18 6.07 -3.94
CA LEU A 22 8.31 5.43 -4.62
C LEU A 22 8.84 6.31 -5.76
N GLU A 23 7.95 6.94 -6.53
CA GLU A 23 8.31 7.88 -7.59
C GLU A 23 8.98 9.13 -7.02
N GLU A 24 8.39 9.74 -5.99
CA GLU A 24 9.00 10.89 -5.29
C GLU A 24 10.43 10.58 -4.85
N GLU A 25 10.69 9.42 -4.26
CA GLU A 25 12.03 9.07 -3.79
C GLU A 25 13.01 8.79 -4.94
N ALA A 26 12.52 8.26 -6.07
CA ALA A 26 13.31 8.07 -7.29
C ALA A 26 13.63 9.41 -7.99
N GLU A 27 12.74 10.40 -7.90
CA GLU A 27 12.98 11.76 -8.41
C GLU A 27 13.95 12.53 -7.51
N HIS A 28 13.83 12.41 -6.18
CA HIS A 28 14.71 13.09 -5.23
C HIS A 28 16.13 12.51 -5.19
N ASN A 29 16.28 11.19 -5.34
CA ASN A 29 17.59 10.53 -5.43
C ASN A 29 17.68 9.68 -6.69
N PRO A 30 17.84 10.30 -7.88
CA PRO A 30 17.80 9.58 -9.14
C PRO A 30 19.05 8.73 -9.41
N PHE A 31 20.11 8.88 -8.61
CA PHE A 31 21.28 8.02 -8.63
C PHE A 31 21.19 6.83 -7.64
N GLY A 32 20.10 6.77 -6.87
CA GLY A 32 19.84 5.70 -5.91
C GLY A 32 19.50 4.36 -6.56
N LYS A 33 19.43 3.32 -5.71
CA LYS A 33 18.97 1.98 -6.13
C LYS A 33 17.50 1.79 -5.77
N VAL A 34 16.84 0.88 -6.47
CA VAL A 34 15.45 0.48 -6.17
C VAL A 34 15.27 0.09 -4.70
N GLU A 35 16.22 -0.63 -4.12
CA GLU A 35 16.19 -1.04 -2.70
C GLU A 35 16.17 0.16 -1.75
N GLU A 36 16.89 1.24 -2.08
CA GLU A 36 16.95 2.45 -1.27
C GLU A 36 15.62 3.20 -1.34
N TRP A 37 15.08 3.38 -2.55
CA TRP A 37 13.80 4.05 -2.76
C TRP A 37 12.65 3.32 -2.06
N VAL A 38 12.63 1.99 -2.17
CA VAL A 38 11.65 1.14 -1.49
C VAL A 38 11.83 1.23 0.02
N SER A 39 13.06 1.09 0.54
CA SER A 39 13.34 1.15 1.97
C SER A 39 12.86 2.45 2.61
N LYS A 40 13.16 3.60 1.97
CA LYS A 40 12.70 4.90 2.47
C LYS A 40 11.18 5.06 2.36
N SER A 41 10.58 4.66 1.24
CA SER A 41 9.12 4.70 1.05
C SER A 41 8.38 3.82 2.06
N THR A 42 8.91 2.64 2.37
CA THR A 42 8.38 1.77 3.42
C THR A 42 8.54 2.39 4.80
N ALA A 43 9.67 3.03 5.10
CA ALA A 43 9.93 3.67 6.37
C ALA A 43 9.08 4.93 6.62
N THR A 44 8.57 5.59 5.58
CA THR A 44 7.68 6.75 5.70
C THR A 44 6.22 6.36 5.48
N THR A 45 5.79 6.29 4.23
CA THR A 45 4.40 6.06 3.84
C THR A 45 3.97 4.64 4.19
N GLY A 46 4.84 3.64 4.05
CA GLY A 46 4.50 2.26 4.41
C GLY A 46 4.16 2.08 5.90
N ARG A 47 4.87 2.78 6.79
CA ARG A 47 4.53 2.80 8.23
C ARG A 47 3.22 3.52 8.52
N ALA A 48 2.95 4.63 7.84
CA ALA A 48 1.69 5.35 7.97
C ALA A 48 0.50 4.48 7.50
N MET A 49 0.64 3.82 6.36
CA MET A 49 -0.33 2.88 5.81
C MET A 49 -0.58 1.70 6.77
N ALA A 50 0.47 1.12 7.36
CA ALA A 50 0.32 0.05 8.34
C ALA A 50 -0.47 0.49 9.57
N GLY A 51 -0.23 1.71 10.07
CA GLY A 51 -1.03 2.30 11.14
C GLY A 51 -2.51 2.43 10.77
N ALA A 52 -2.80 2.97 9.58
CA ALA A 52 -4.17 3.11 9.08
C ALA A 52 -4.86 1.75 8.85
N ALA A 53 -4.13 0.76 8.34
CA ALA A 53 -4.64 -0.59 8.16
C ALA A 53 -4.98 -1.26 9.49
N LEU A 54 -4.13 -1.09 10.52
CA LEU A 54 -4.36 -1.63 11.85
C LEU A 54 -5.59 -1.01 12.52
N THR A 55 -5.76 0.31 12.45
CA THR A 55 -6.94 0.97 13.04
C THR A 55 -8.22 0.56 12.32
N THR A 56 -8.19 0.46 10.99
CA THR A 56 -9.33 0.04 10.16
C THR A 56 -9.70 -1.43 10.42
N ALA A 57 -8.70 -2.32 10.42
CA ALA A 57 -8.90 -3.72 10.76
C ALA A 57 -9.42 -3.88 12.19
N GLY A 58 -8.91 -3.11 13.15
CA GLY A 58 -9.44 -3.05 14.51
C GLY A 58 -10.92 -2.66 14.55
N GLY A 59 -11.32 -1.64 13.79
CA GLY A 59 -12.72 -1.22 13.65
C GLY A 59 -13.63 -2.33 13.12
N PHE A 60 -13.22 -3.03 12.06
CA PHE A 60 -13.97 -4.18 11.53
C PHE A 60 -13.94 -5.39 12.47
N ALA A 61 -12.86 -5.57 13.25
CA ALA A 61 -12.73 -6.66 14.19
C ALA A 61 -13.78 -6.60 15.32
N VAL A 62 -14.27 -5.40 15.68
CA VAL A 62 -15.37 -5.22 16.65
C VAL A 62 -16.63 -5.97 16.22
N LEU A 63 -16.87 -6.13 14.91
CA LEU A 63 -18.04 -6.88 14.41
C LEU A 63 -18.04 -8.35 14.84
N ASN A 64 -16.89 -8.91 15.22
CA ASN A 64 -16.81 -10.27 15.78
C ASN A 64 -17.57 -10.42 17.11
N LEU A 65 -17.79 -9.32 17.84
CA LEU A 65 -18.54 -9.31 19.10
C LEU A 65 -20.06 -9.37 18.88
N SER A 66 -20.54 -9.19 17.66
CA SER A 66 -21.97 -9.22 17.35
C SER A 66 -22.58 -10.60 17.62
N ALA A 67 -23.85 -10.67 18.03
CA ALA A 67 -24.58 -11.95 18.12
C ALA A 67 -25.00 -12.49 16.74
N LEU A 68 -24.98 -11.64 15.71
CA LEU A 68 -25.42 -11.98 14.36
C LEU A 68 -24.25 -12.57 13.55
N LEU A 69 -24.38 -13.83 13.13
CA LEU A 69 -23.38 -14.53 12.33
C LEU A 69 -22.99 -13.76 11.04
N PRO A 70 -23.92 -13.15 10.28
CA PRO A 70 -23.56 -12.40 9.07
C PRO A 70 -22.59 -11.23 9.34
N LEU A 71 -22.72 -10.55 10.48
CA LEU A 71 -21.84 -9.42 10.83
C LEU A 71 -20.43 -9.90 11.19
N ARG A 72 -20.30 -11.03 11.88
CA ARG A 72 -18.99 -11.62 12.19
C ARG A 72 -18.22 -12.00 10.93
N LEU A 73 -18.89 -12.69 10.01
CA LEU A 73 -18.29 -13.09 8.73
C LEU A 73 -17.87 -11.87 7.90
N PHE A 74 -18.68 -10.82 7.92
CA PHE A 74 -18.33 -9.55 7.26
C PHE A 74 -17.06 -8.94 7.89
N GLY A 75 -17.01 -8.80 9.22
CA GLY A 75 -15.83 -8.27 9.91
C GLY A 75 -14.55 -9.05 9.60
N GLN A 76 -14.61 -10.38 9.63
CA GLN A 76 -13.48 -11.25 9.32
C GLN A 76 -12.98 -11.08 7.88
N ALA A 77 -13.91 -11.04 6.91
CA ALA A 77 -13.57 -10.81 5.51
C ALA A 77 -12.83 -9.49 5.30
N PHE A 78 -13.26 -8.41 5.97
CA PHE A 78 -12.59 -7.11 5.88
C PHE A 78 -11.21 -7.10 6.51
N VAL A 79 -11.05 -7.68 7.70
CA VAL A 79 -9.73 -7.78 8.35
C VAL A 79 -8.73 -8.48 7.43
N VAL A 80 -9.13 -9.61 6.84
CA VAL A 80 -8.29 -10.35 5.90
C VAL A 80 -7.99 -9.51 4.64
N ALA A 81 -9.01 -8.88 4.05
CA ALA A 81 -8.85 -8.06 2.86
C ALA A 81 -7.90 -6.87 3.09
N ILE A 82 -8.01 -6.16 4.22
CA ILE A 82 -7.14 -5.03 4.59
C ILE A 82 -5.68 -5.48 4.71
N ILE A 83 -5.44 -6.58 5.43
CA ILE A 83 -4.08 -7.10 5.63
C ILE A 83 -3.47 -7.53 4.29
N LEU A 84 -4.24 -8.26 3.47
CA LEU A 84 -3.77 -8.70 2.15
C LEU A 84 -3.50 -7.51 1.22
N ALA A 85 -4.36 -6.49 1.23
CA ALA A 85 -4.17 -5.27 0.46
C ALA A 85 -2.87 -4.55 0.87
N LEU A 86 -2.63 -4.39 2.18
CA LEU A 86 -1.42 -3.76 2.70
C LEU A 86 -0.16 -4.55 2.30
N LEU A 87 -0.16 -5.87 2.53
CA LEU A 87 0.99 -6.72 2.19
C LEU A 87 1.26 -6.73 0.68
N SER A 88 0.21 -6.76 -0.15
CA SER A 88 0.33 -6.67 -1.59
C SER A 88 1.01 -5.35 -2.01
N SER A 89 0.61 -4.22 -1.42
CA SER A 89 1.21 -2.92 -1.74
C SER A 89 2.63 -2.75 -1.21
N LEU A 90 2.99 -3.35 -0.07
CA LEU A 90 4.35 -3.22 0.47
C LEU A 90 5.36 -4.21 -0.11
N ILE A 91 4.90 -5.36 -0.63
CA ILE A 91 5.79 -6.44 -1.07
C ILE A 91 5.70 -6.64 -2.58
N ILE A 92 4.49 -6.87 -3.11
CA ILE A 92 4.28 -7.26 -4.51
C ILE A 92 4.44 -6.04 -5.42
N LEU A 93 3.82 -4.92 -5.05
CA LEU A 93 3.83 -3.69 -5.83
C LEU A 93 5.24 -3.17 -6.12
N PRO A 94 6.17 -2.96 -5.16
CA PRO A 94 7.51 -2.47 -5.48
C PRO A 94 8.31 -3.42 -6.38
N ALA A 95 8.11 -4.74 -6.24
CA ALA A 95 8.76 -5.72 -7.11
C ALA A 95 8.30 -5.58 -8.57
N LEU A 96 6.99 -5.37 -8.79
CA LEU A 96 6.43 -5.13 -10.12
C LEU A 96 6.72 -3.72 -10.65
N TYR A 97 6.82 -2.73 -9.78
CA TYR A 97 6.99 -1.32 -10.14
C TYR A 97 8.46 -0.91 -10.37
N ALA A 98 9.42 -1.73 -9.96
CA ALA A 98 10.85 -1.46 -10.09
C ALA A 98 11.32 -0.99 -11.49
N PRO A 99 10.82 -1.53 -12.63
CA PRO A 99 11.20 -1.04 -13.95
C PRO A 99 10.72 0.39 -14.23
N PHE A 100 9.56 0.78 -13.68
CA PHE A 100 9.01 2.12 -13.81
C PHE A 100 9.82 3.12 -13.01
N LEU A 101 10.22 2.77 -11.78
CA LEU A 101 11.09 3.61 -10.96
C LEU A 101 12.41 3.95 -11.63
N LYS A 102 13.03 2.98 -12.31
CA LYS A 102 14.26 3.23 -13.09
C LYS A 102 14.03 4.22 -14.22
N ARG A 103 12.86 4.20 -14.86
CA ARG A 103 12.50 5.16 -15.91
C ARG A 103 12.26 6.55 -15.34
N THR A 104 11.59 6.65 -14.19
CA THR A 104 11.38 7.92 -13.47
C THR A 104 12.71 8.55 -13.09
N ALA A 105 13.62 7.78 -12.48
CA ALA A 105 14.95 8.24 -12.14
C ALA A 105 15.75 8.70 -13.37
N ALA A 106 15.72 7.94 -14.48
CA ALA A 106 16.43 8.33 -15.71
C ALA A 106 15.92 9.65 -16.31
N LYS A 107 14.61 9.91 -16.23
CA LYS A 107 14.03 11.19 -16.65
C LYS A 107 14.50 12.35 -15.76
N ALA A 108 14.48 12.17 -14.45
CA ALA A 108 14.94 13.19 -13.51
C ALA A 108 16.44 13.53 -13.68
N GLN A 109 17.27 12.56 -14.08
CA GLN A 109 18.68 12.81 -14.43
C GLN A 109 18.83 13.70 -15.67
N GLN A 110 17.98 13.52 -16.68
CA GLN A 110 18.03 14.28 -17.93
C GLN A 110 17.59 15.73 -17.73
N GLU A 111 16.65 16.00 -16.82
CA GLU A 111 16.16 17.36 -16.53
C GLU A 111 17.14 18.17 -15.66
N SER A 112 18.07 17.52 -14.96
CA SER A 112 19.09 18.17 -14.15
C SER A 112 20.36 18.59 -14.92
N TYR A 113 20.41 18.38 -16.24
CA TYR A 113 21.54 18.71 -17.12
C TYR A 113 21.11 19.65 -18.26
#